data_AF-A0A9D8K494-F1
#
_entry.id   AF-A0A9D8K494-F1
#
_cell.length_a   1.000
_cell.length_b   1.000
_cell.length_c   1.000
_cell.angle_alpha   90.00
_cell.angle_beta   90.00
_cell.angle_gamma   90.00
#
_symmetry.space_group_name_H-M   'P 1'
#
loop_
_entity.id
_entity.type
_entity.pdbx_description
1 polymer ?
#
loop_
_entity_poly.entity_id
_entity_poly.type
_entity_poly.pdbx_seq_one_letter_code
_entity_poly.pdbx_strand_id
1 'polypeptide(L)'
;MGRMLKPDGLLFLSTLSVKDPEHYGKGDPVPGEANSFYDETYLHFCTKEELIGDFDFLYMKEIYEHEFYEPRATGVTHHHVSWILAGEHVATQPDIE
;
A
#
# COMPACT_ATOMS: atom_id res chain seq x y z
N MET A 1 4.38 11.50 -0.57
CA MET A 1 3.62 11.78 0.67
C MET A 1 4.50 12.61 1.61
N GLY A 2 3.96 13.60 2.33
CA GLY A 2 4.78 14.62 3.02
C GLY A 2 5.56 14.10 4.24
N ARG A 3 6.74 14.68 4.49
CA ARG A 3 7.55 14.57 5.74
C ARG A 3 6.81 15.20 6.94
N MET A 4 5.61 14.71 7.24
CA MET A 4 4.79 15.16 8.37
C MET A 4 4.97 14.28 9.59
N LEU A 5 5.60 13.10 9.43
CA LEU A 5 6.01 12.31 10.57
C LEU A 5 7.10 13.06 11.33
N LYS A 6 6.89 13.24 12.65
CA LYS A 6 7.95 13.73 13.53
C LYS A 6 9.13 12.74 13.52
N PRO A 7 10.35 13.18 13.87
CA PRO A 7 11.41 12.29 14.31
C PRO A 7 10.88 11.15 15.19
N ASP A 8 11.31 9.93 14.91
CA ASP A 8 10.95 8.68 15.60
C ASP A 8 9.44 8.37 15.56
N GLY A 9 8.71 9.02 14.65
CA GLY A 9 7.31 8.75 14.40
C GLY A 9 7.12 7.41 13.69
N LEU A 10 6.01 6.73 13.96
CA LEU A 10 5.63 5.49 13.30
C LEU A 10 4.54 5.72 12.26
N LEU A 11 4.69 5.11 11.09
CA LEU A 11 3.65 4.99 10.08
C LEU A 11 3.21 3.52 10.04
N PHE A 12 1.90 3.31 10.13
CA PHE A 12 1.26 2.05 9.79
C PHE A 12 0.34 2.31 8.60
N LEU A 13 0.47 1.48 7.57
CA LEU A 13 -0.30 1.61 6.33
C LEU A 13 -0.84 0.24 5.93
N SER A 14 -2.10 0.24 5.50
CA SER A 14 -2.72 -0.85 4.75
C SER A 14 -3.22 -0.27 3.43
N THR A 15 -2.86 -0.90 2.31
CA THR A 15 -3.27 -0.46 0.97
C THR A 15 -3.42 -1.65 0.03
N LEU A 16 -4.13 -1.49 -1.09
CA LEU A 16 -4.40 -2.58 -2.03
C LEU A 16 -3.12 -3.03 -2.75
N SER A 17 -2.94 -4.34 -2.94
CA SER A 17 -1.87 -4.91 -3.78
C SER A 17 -2.36 -5.10 -5.21
N VAL A 18 -1.47 -4.93 -6.20
CA VAL A 18 -1.73 -5.34 -7.59
C VAL A 18 -2.05 -6.84 -7.74
N LYS A 19 -1.83 -7.64 -6.69
CA LYS A 19 -2.21 -9.06 -6.63
C LYS A 19 -3.62 -9.31 -6.09
N ASP A 20 -4.38 -8.28 -5.72
CA ASP A 20 -5.76 -8.42 -5.27
C ASP A 20 -6.64 -8.93 -6.43
N PRO A 21 -7.08 -10.21 -6.40
CA PRO A 21 -7.85 -10.76 -7.52
C PRO A 21 -9.30 -10.23 -7.55
N GLU A 22 -9.77 -9.65 -6.45
CA GLU A 22 -11.15 -9.17 -6.34
C GLU A 22 -11.33 -7.78 -6.95
N HIS A 23 -10.33 -6.92 -6.99
CA HIS A 23 -10.50 -5.55 -7.48
C HIS A 23 -9.48 -5.12 -8.54
N TYR A 24 -8.31 -5.75 -8.62
CA TYR A 24 -7.31 -5.33 -9.59
C TYR A 24 -7.79 -5.53 -11.03
N GLY A 25 -7.63 -4.51 -11.86
CA GLY A 25 -8.05 -4.56 -13.27
C GLY A 25 -9.55 -4.41 -13.51
N LYS A 26 -10.36 -4.17 -12.46
CA LYS A 26 -11.81 -3.93 -12.58
C LYS A 26 -12.08 -2.42 -12.65
N GLY A 27 -12.87 -2.00 -13.63
CA GLY A 27 -13.19 -0.60 -13.92
C GLY A 27 -12.42 -0.04 -15.12
N ASP A 28 -12.58 1.26 -15.37
CA ASP A 28 -11.91 1.98 -16.45
C ASP A 28 -10.48 2.36 -16.03
N PRO A 29 -9.44 2.02 -16.80
CA PRO A 29 -8.07 2.43 -16.50
C PRO A 29 -7.91 3.95 -16.47
N VAL A 30 -7.22 4.47 -15.46
CA VAL A 30 -6.95 5.90 -15.34
C VAL A 30 -5.77 6.29 -16.25
N PRO A 31 -5.93 7.25 -17.19
CA PRO A 31 -4.87 7.61 -18.12
C PRO A 31 -3.60 8.09 -17.41
N GLY A 32 -2.47 7.44 -17.69
CA GLY A 32 -1.16 7.79 -17.12
C GLY A 32 -0.84 7.11 -15.78
N GLU A 33 -1.76 6.32 -15.23
CA GLU A 33 -1.59 5.62 -13.96
C GLU A 33 -1.77 4.10 -14.16
N ALA A 34 -0.67 3.37 -14.24
CA ALA A 34 -0.68 1.96 -14.67
C ALA A 34 -1.54 1.04 -13.78
N ASN A 35 -1.60 1.34 -12.48
CA ASN A 35 -2.26 0.50 -11.47
C ASN A 35 -3.49 1.18 -10.87
N SER A 36 -4.13 2.08 -11.62
CA SER A 36 -5.31 2.82 -11.15
C SER A 36 -6.52 2.55 -12.04
N PHE A 37 -7.67 2.35 -11.41
CA PHE A 37 -8.94 2.07 -12.07
C PHE A 37 -10.06 2.90 -11.45
N TYR A 38 -11.01 3.31 -12.27
CA TYR A 38 -12.20 4.04 -11.85
C TYR A 38 -13.46 3.29 -12.28
N ASP A 39 -14.31 2.99 -11.32
CA ASP A 39 -15.69 2.54 -11.57
C ASP A 39 -16.63 3.44 -10.75
N GLU A 40 -17.21 2.93 -9.67
CA GLU A 40 -17.94 3.78 -8.71
C GLU A 40 -17.00 4.63 -7.85
N THR A 41 -15.76 4.19 -7.68
CA THR A 41 -14.71 4.89 -6.93
C THR A 41 -13.36 4.70 -7.60
N TYR A 42 -12.47 5.66 -7.37
CA TYR A 42 -11.06 5.55 -7.73
C TYR A 42 -10.36 4.55 -6.79
N LEU A 43 -9.61 3.61 -7.36
CA LEU A 43 -8.74 2.69 -6.65
C LEU A 43 -7.35 2.70 -7.27
N HIS A 44 -6.33 2.79 -6.43
CA HIS A 44 -4.93 2.60 -6.81
C HIS A 44 -4.36 1.38 -6.09
N PHE A 45 -3.67 0.53 -6.83
CA PHE A 45 -3.07 -0.70 -6.35
C PHE A 45 -1.55 -0.58 -6.39
N CYS A 46 -0.89 -0.90 -5.30
CA CYS A 46 0.54 -0.69 -5.17
C CYS A 46 1.33 -1.96 -5.46
N THR A 47 2.51 -1.78 -6.07
CA THR A 47 3.62 -2.73 -6.03
C THR A 47 4.48 -2.49 -4.79
N LYS A 48 5.36 -3.45 -4.47
CA LYS A 48 6.31 -3.29 -3.37
C LYS A 48 7.29 -2.14 -3.67
N GLU A 49 7.70 -2.04 -4.92
CA GLU A 49 8.69 -1.07 -5.42
C GLU A 49 8.15 0.35 -5.32
N GLU A 50 6.89 0.59 -5.70
CA GLU A 50 6.21 1.87 -5.51
C GLU A 50 6.17 2.26 -4.03
N LEU A 51 5.79 1.33 -3.14
CA LEU A 51 5.76 1.61 -1.68
C LEU A 51 7.15 1.93 -1.11
N ILE A 52 8.18 1.20 -1.52
CA ILE A 52 9.55 1.49 -1.08
C ILE A 52 10.01 2.86 -1.57
N GLY A 53 9.67 3.23 -2.82
CA GLY A 53 10.03 4.52 -3.39
C GLY A 53 9.27 5.69 -2.73
N ASP A 54 7.96 5.55 -2.54
CA ASP A 54 7.11 6.62 -2.00
C ASP A 54 7.34 6.88 -0.51
N PHE A 55 7.86 5.88 0.21
CA PHE A 55 8.16 5.93 1.64
C PHE A 55 9.66 5.74 1.94
N ASP A 56 10.54 6.17 1.02
CA ASP A 56 12.00 6.08 1.14
C ASP A 56 12.58 6.80 2.39
N PHE A 57 11.83 7.73 2.94
CA PHE A 57 12.16 8.48 4.16
C PHE A 57 11.92 7.68 5.46
N LEU A 58 11.34 6.47 5.36
CA LEU A 58 11.14 5.59 6.51
C LEU A 58 12.22 4.51 6.57
N TYR A 59 12.67 4.21 7.79
CA TYR A 59 13.22 2.91 8.08
C TYR A 59 12.09 1.89 8.10
N MET A 60 12.04 1.05 7.06
CA MET A 60 11.01 0.04 6.90
C MET A 60 11.21 -1.11 7.89
N LYS A 61 10.29 -1.26 8.85
CA LYS A 61 10.31 -2.37 9.81
C LYS A 61 9.61 -3.61 9.25
N GLU A 62 8.47 -3.39 8.62
CA GLU A 62 7.67 -4.44 8.00
C GLU A 62 7.10 -3.97 6.67
N ILE A 63 7.11 -4.86 5.68
CA ILE A 63 6.39 -4.71 4.42
C ILE A 63 6.07 -6.10 3.86
N TYR A 64 4.80 -6.47 3.81
CA TYR A 64 4.36 -7.77 3.33
C TYR A 64 2.95 -7.72 2.75
N GLU A 65 2.61 -8.70 1.93
CA GLU A 65 1.25 -8.91 1.45
C GLU A 65 0.45 -9.72 2.47
N HIS A 66 -0.73 -9.24 2.80
CA HIS A 66 -1.68 -9.89 3.67
C HIS A 66 -2.90 -10.32 2.85
N GLU A 67 -3.21 -11.61 2.91
CA GLU A 67 -4.41 -12.17 2.27
C GLU A 67 -5.58 -12.19 3.26
N PHE A 68 -6.75 -11.77 2.79
CA PHE A 68 -7.99 -11.81 3.54
C PHE A 68 -9.11 -12.42 2.70
N TYR A 69 -9.75 -13.46 3.25
CA TYR A 69 -10.88 -14.14 2.62
C TYR A 69 -12.15 -13.66 3.32
N GLU A 70 -12.89 -12.76 2.67
CA GLU A 70 -14.11 -12.15 3.21
C GLU A 70 -15.33 -13.03 2.88
N PRO A 71 -15.98 -13.67 3.88
CA PRO A 71 -17.20 -14.42 3.63
C PRO A 71 -18.37 -13.45 3.43
N ARG A 72 -19.06 -13.53 2.29
CA ARG A 72 -20.29 -12.75 2.06
C ARG A 72 -21.54 -13.57 2.38
N ALA A 73 -22.62 -12.88 2.76
CA ALA A 73 -23.92 -13.48 3.05
C ALA A 73 -24.53 -14.23 1.83
N THR A 74 -24.06 -13.92 0.62
CA THR A 74 -24.42 -14.60 -0.63
C THR A 74 -23.79 -15.99 -0.79
N GLY A 75 -22.85 -16.36 0.10
CA GLY A 75 -22.08 -17.60 0.02
C GLY A 75 -20.84 -17.51 -0.88
N VAL A 76 -20.60 -16.35 -1.52
CA VAL A 76 -19.36 -16.08 -2.26
C VAL A 76 -18.30 -15.57 -1.28
N THR A 77 -17.09 -16.10 -1.36
CA THR A 77 -15.94 -15.58 -0.62
C THR A 77 -15.16 -14.66 -1.54
N HIS A 78 -14.94 -13.42 -1.11
CA HIS A 78 -14.04 -12.51 -1.81
C HIS A 78 -12.61 -12.74 -1.31
N HIS A 79 -11.65 -12.76 -2.23
CA HIS A 79 -10.24 -12.91 -1.89
C HIS A 79 -9.53 -11.59 -2.11
N HIS A 80 -9.06 -10.98 -1.03
CA HIS A 80 -8.36 -9.70 -1.06
C HIS A 80 -6.89 -9.88 -0.74
N VAL A 81 -6.05 -9.06 -1.37
CA VAL A 81 -4.61 -9.00 -1.09
C VAL A 81 -4.22 -7.54 -0.89
N SER A 82 -3.73 -7.22 0.31
CA SER A 82 -3.31 -5.87 0.68
C SER A 82 -1.85 -5.86 1.10
N TRP A 83 -1.15 -4.75 0.86
CA TRP A 83 0.11 -4.47 1.52
C TRP A 83 -0.12 -4.00 2.96
N ILE A 84 0.62 -4.57 3.90
CA ILE A 84 0.77 -4.06 5.26
C ILE A 84 2.19 -3.55 5.40
N LEU A 85 2.31 -2.30 5.86
CA LEU A 85 3.59 -1.63 6.05
C LEU A 85 3.66 -0.99 7.44
N ALA A 86 4.80 -1.16 8.09
CA ALA A 86 5.17 -0.43 9.28
C ALA A 86 6.57 0.16 9.10
N GLY A 87 6.70 1.47 9.31
CA GLY A 87 7.97 2.19 9.16
C GLY A 87 8.15 3.27 10.21
N GLU A 88 9.41 3.61 10.48
CA GLU A 88 9.79 4.65 11.44
C GLU A 88 10.54 5.78 10.73
N HIS A 89 10.19 7.03 10.99
CA HIS A 89 10.96 8.16 10.49
C HIS A 89 12.20 8.36 11.35
N VAL A 90 13.34 7.87 10.87
CA VAL A 90 14.62 8.07 11.57
C VAL A 90 15.10 9.49 11.28
N ALA A 91 15.16 10.32 12.30
CA ALA A 91 15.69 11.67 12.16
C ALA A 91 17.21 11.62 11.95
N THR A 92 17.62 11.63 10.68
CA THR A 92 19.02 11.68 10.21
C THR A 92 19.94 10.58 10.75
N GLN A 93 20.53 9.79 9.84
CA GLN A 93 21.72 8.99 10.19
C GLN A 93 22.78 9.94 10.78
N PRO A 94 23.44 9.60 11.89
CA PRO A 94 24.57 10.37 12.34
C PRO A 94 25.64 10.37 11.24
N ASP A 95 26.17 11.55 10.92
CA ASP A 95 27.32 11.70 10.05
C ASP A 95 28.44 10.77 10.54
N ILE A 96 28.91 9.90 9.66
CA ILE A 96 30.10 9.08 9.94
C ILE A 96 31.30 10.04 9.89
N GLU A 97 31.95 10.27 11.03
CA GLU A 97 33.25 10.96 11.16
C GLU A 97 34.36 10.30 10.32
#